data_AF-A0A8B7Q9F3-F1
#
_entry.id   AF-A0A8B7Q9F3-F1
#
_cell.length_a   1.000
_cell.length_b   1.000
_cell.length_c   1.000
_cell.angle_alpha   90.00
_cell.angle_beta   90.00
_cell.angle_gamma   90.00
#
_symmetry.space_group_name_H-M   'P 1'
#
loop_
_entity.id
_entity.type
_entity.pdbx_description
1 polymer ?
#
loop_
_entity_poly.entity_id
_entity_poly.type
_entity_poly.pdbx_seq_one_letter_code
_entity_poly.pdbx_strand_id
1 'polypeptide(L)'
;MEGSSEPLLDAKAQLLDFQWKLGMAVSSDSCRSLKYPYVAVMLTVGDRSGQVTNKSFEMTIPQFQNFYRQFKEIAAVIETV
;
A
#
# COMPACT_ATOMS: atom_id res chain seq x y z
N MET A 1 -33.31 -4.84 22.54
CA MET A 1 -32.57 -5.61 21.53
C MET A 1 -31.77 -4.58 20.74
N GLU A 2 -30.63 -4.19 21.28
CA GLU A 2 -29.71 -3.25 20.60
C GLU A 2 -29.08 -3.99 19.44
N GLY A 3 -29.49 -3.62 18.22
CA GLY A 3 -28.81 -4.07 17.02
C GLY A 3 -27.40 -3.49 17.05
N SER A 4 -26.40 -4.36 17.21
CA SER A 4 -25.01 -4.02 16.96
C SER A 4 -24.90 -3.52 15.53
N SER A 5 -24.89 -2.20 15.36
CA SER A 5 -24.50 -1.58 14.10
C SER A 5 -23.02 -1.87 13.92
N GLU A 6 -22.72 -2.95 13.19
CA GLU A 6 -21.42 -3.14 12.55
C GLU A 6 -21.03 -1.81 11.89
N PRO A 7 -19.77 -1.36 12.02
CA PRO A 7 -19.36 -0.19 11.29
C PRO A 7 -19.56 -0.53 9.82
N LEU A 8 -20.52 0.15 9.17
CA LEU A 8 -20.67 0.13 7.73
C LEU A 8 -19.31 0.56 7.20
N LEU A 9 -18.46 -0.40 6.82
CA LEU A 9 -17.20 -0.15 6.16
C LEU A 9 -17.60 0.38 4.79
N ASP A 10 -17.90 1.67 4.76
CA ASP A 10 -18.11 2.43 3.56
C ASP A 10 -16.73 2.48 2.88
N ALA A 11 -16.39 1.39 2.19
CA ALA A 11 -15.19 1.31 1.38
C ALA A 11 -15.35 2.36 0.28
N LYS A 12 -14.94 3.59 0.60
CA LYS A 12 -15.06 4.76 -0.28
C LYS A 12 -14.25 4.58 -1.55
N ALA A 13 -13.25 3.70 -1.54
CA ALA A 13 -12.46 3.34 -2.70
C ALA A 13 -12.13 1.84 -2.70
N GLN A 14 -12.16 1.23 -3.88
CA GLN A 14 -11.72 -0.13 -4.17
C GLN A 14 -10.33 -0.09 -4.80
N LEU A 15 -9.46 -1.02 -4.40
CA LEU A 15 -8.16 -1.21 -5.05
C LEU A 15 -8.38 -1.93 -6.39
N LEU A 16 -8.04 -1.28 -7.50
CA LEU A 16 -8.21 -1.80 -8.86
C LEU A 16 -6.92 -2.40 -9.41
N ASP A 17 -5.76 -1.83 -9.07
CA ASP A 17 -4.45 -2.33 -9.50
C ASP A 17 -3.37 -2.03 -8.46
N PHE A 18 -2.36 -2.90 -8.40
CA PHE A 18 -1.19 -2.79 -7.55
C PHE A 18 0.06 -3.03 -8.38
N GLN A 19 0.78 -1.95 -8.69
CA GLN A 19 2.05 -2.02 -9.40
C GLN A 19 3.19 -1.68 -8.46
N TRP A 20 4.34 -2.32 -8.65
CA TRP A 20 5.52 -2.05 -7.84
C TRP A 20 6.81 -2.18 -8.64
N LYS A 21 7.86 -1.52 -8.16
CA LYS A 21 9.22 -1.66 -8.67
C LYS A 21 10.23 -1.60 -7.53
N LEU A 22 11.33 -2.34 -7.65
CA LEU A 22 12.51 -2.21 -6.81
C LEU A 22 13.51 -1.28 -7.48
N GLY A 23 13.85 -0.18 -6.82
CA GLY A 23 14.79 0.82 -7.29
C GLY A 23 15.98 1.00 -6.36
N MET A 24 16.97 1.79 -6.80
CA MET A 24 18.06 2.27 -5.96
C MET A 24 18.03 3.79 -5.95
N ALA A 25 18.04 4.39 -4.77
CA ALA A 25 18.09 5.84 -4.64
C ALA A 25 19.51 6.35 -4.89
N VAL A 26 19.63 7.44 -5.65
CA VAL A 26 20.88 8.17 -5.88
C VAL A 26 20.65 9.60 -5.42
N SER A 27 21.31 10.05 -4.35
CA SER A 27 21.22 11.44 -3.89
C SER A 27 22.56 12.16 -4.08
N SER A 28 22.54 13.37 -4.63
CA SER A 28 23.69 14.28 -4.79
C SER A 28 23.81 15.23 -3.57
N ASP A 29 24.77 16.16 -3.38
CA ASP A 29 26.02 16.53 -4.06
C ASP A 29 27.27 16.23 -3.19
N SER A 30 27.14 15.50 -2.08
CA SER A 30 28.24 15.29 -1.11
C SER A 30 28.28 13.92 -0.42
N CYS A 31 27.45 12.95 -0.81
CA CYS A 31 27.25 11.73 -0.01
C CYS A 31 27.90 10.46 -0.61
N ARG A 32 28.77 9.81 0.18
CA ARG A 32 29.61 8.65 -0.19
C ARG A 32 28.92 7.28 -0.02
N SER A 33 27.65 7.25 0.42
CA SER A 33 26.89 6.01 0.65
C SER A 33 25.66 5.92 -0.24
N LEU A 34 25.90 5.57 -1.50
CA LEU A 34 24.93 5.44 -2.59
C LEU A 34 24.53 3.98 -2.84
N LYS A 35 23.84 3.29 -1.92
CA LYS A 35 23.41 1.88 -2.13
C LYS A 35 22.15 1.46 -1.35
N TYR A 36 21.16 2.33 -1.18
CA TYR A 36 19.94 1.93 -0.48
C TYR A 36 18.83 1.56 -1.47
N PRO A 37 18.50 0.26 -1.58
CA PRO A 37 17.35 -0.16 -2.35
C PRO A 37 16.05 0.31 -1.68
N TYR A 38 15.06 0.62 -2.50
CA TYR A 38 13.73 1.01 -2.05
C TYR A 38 12.67 0.40 -2.98
N VAL A 39 11.48 0.19 -2.44
CA VAL A 39 10.33 -0.25 -3.22
C VAL A 39 9.44 0.96 -3.48
N ALA A 40 9.12 1.20 -4.75
CA ALA A 40 8.07 2.14 -5.13
C ALA A 40 6.82 1.37 -5.48
N VAL A 41 5.69 1.78 -4.93
CA VAL A 41 4.36 1.21 -5.18
C VAL A 41 3.49 2.27 -5.84
N MET A 42 2.69 1.84 -6.81
CA MET A 42 1.59 2.61 -7.37
C MET A 42 0.30 1.80 -7.22
N LEU A 43 -0.68 2.42 -6.56
CA LEU A 43 -2.02 1.89 -6.37
C LEU A 43 -2.96 2.63 -7.33
N THR A 44 -3.76 1.88 -8.07
CA THR A 44 -4.89 2.42 -8.82
C THR A 44 -6.13 2.16 -7.98
N VAL A 45 -6.84 3.21 -7.58
CA VAL A 45 -8.05 3.11 -6.75
C VAL A 45 -9.24 3.72 -7.47
N GLY A 46 -10.38 3.03 -7.41
CA GLY A 46 -11.66 3.48 -7.96
C GLY A 46 -12.64 3.81 -6.85
N ASP A 47 -13.36 4.93 -6.96
CA ASP A 47 -14.47 5.24 -6.05
C ASP A 47 -15.84 4.86 -6.64
N ARG A 48 -16.91 5.04 -5.85
CA ARG A 48 -18.28 4.73 -6.29
C ARG A 48 -18.83 5.71 -7.35
N SER A 49 -18.17 6.83 -7.57
CA SER A 49 -18.53 7.79 -8.64
C SER A 49 -17.95 7.38 -10.00
N GLY A 50 -17.12 6.34 -10.04
CA GLY A 50 -16.39 5.91 -11.23
C GLY A 50 -15.07 6.67 -11.43
N GLN A 51 -14.66 7.51 -10.47
CA GLN A 51 -13.36 8.18 -10.53
C GLN A 51 -12.26 7.17 -10.25
N VAL A 52 -11.26 7.13 -11.12
CA VAL A 52 -10.03 6.34 -10.95
C VAL A 52 -8.87 7.27 -10.66
N THR A 53 -8.15 7.00 -9.57
CA THR A 53 -7.00 7.80 -9.14
C THR A 53 -5.79 6.92 -8.87
N ASN A 54 -4.61 7.41 -9.25
CA ASN A 54 -3.35 6.76 -8.92
C ASN A 54 -2.73 7.38 -7.66
N LYS A 55 -2.27 6.55 -6.74
CA LYS A 55 -1.53 6.93 -5.52
C LYS A 55 -0.20 6.21 -5.50
N SER A 56 0.89 6.94 -5.32
CA SER A 56 2.23 6.35 -5.24
C SER A 56 2.93 6.69 -3.94
N PHE A 57 3.80 5.78 -3.50
CA PHE A 57 4.65 5.95 -2.33
C PHE A 57 5.90 5.09 -2.45
N GLU A 58 6.94 5.49 -1.73
CA GLU A 58 8.22 4.79 -1.66
C GLU A 58 8.48 4.32 -0.24
N MET A 59 9.16 3.18 -0.11
CA MET A 59 9.53 2.62 1.17
C MET A 59 10.90 1.97 1.12
N THR A 60 11.62 2.05 2.23
CA THR A 60 12.87 1.29 2.43
C THR A 60 12.57 -0.21 2.50
N ILE A 61 13.58 -1.06 2.29
CA ILE A 61 13.41 -2.52 2.40
C ILE A 61 12.86 -2.97 3.76
N PRO A 62 13.34 -2.46 4.92
CA PRO A 62 12.76 -2.83 6.21
C PRO A 62 11.28 -2.42 6.33
N GLN A 63 10.90 -1.26 5.81
CA GLN A 63 9.49 -0.83 5.78
C GLN A 63 8.65 -1.76 4.90
N PHE A 64 9.16 -2.21 3.75
CA PHE A 64 8.49 -3.18 2.89
C PHE A 64 8.30 -4.54 3.56
N GLN A 65 9.30 -5.01 4.30
CA GLN A 65 9.18 -6.27 5.07
C GLN A 65 8.09 -6.16 6.15
N ASN A 66 7.96 -5.02 6.80
CA ASN A 66 6.88 -4.75 7.74
C ASN A 66 5.52 -4.70 7.05
N PHE A 67 5.42 -3.96 5.93
CA PHE A 67 4.22 -3.87 5.11
C PHE A 67 3.74 -5.25 4.65
N TYR A 68 4.65 -6.09 4.15
CA TYR A 68 4.35 -7.46 3.74
C TYR A 68 3.78 -8.31 4.88
N ARG A 69 4.31 -8.18 6.10
CA ARG A 69 3.76 -8.90 7.27
C ARG A 69 2.33 -8.48 7.57
N GLN A 70 2.07 -7.18 7.60
CA GLN A 70 0.71 -6.64 7.81
C GLN A 70 -0.23 -7.06 6.68
N PHE A 71 0.24 -7.09 5.44
CA PHE A 71 -0.56 -7.50 4.30
C PHE A 71 -1.00 -8.97 4.40
N LYS A 72 -0.14 -9.86 4.92
CA LYS A 72 -0.51 -11.25 5.22
C LYS A 72 -1.52 -11.38 6.34
N GLU A 73 -1.42 -10.56 7.38
CA GLU A 73 -2.40 -10.52 8.47
C GLU A 73 -3.77 -10.10 7.93
N ILE A 74 -3.81 -9.07 7.08
CA ILE A 74 -5.04 -8.63 6.40
C ILE A 74 -5.60 -9.75 5.51
N ALA A 75 -4.77 -10.41 4.70
CA ALA A 75 -5.20 -11.52 3.86
C ALA A 75 -5.81 -12.66 4.67
N ALA A 76 -5.18 -13.05 5.79
CA ALA A 76 -5.69 -14.09 6.67
C ALA A 76 -7.07 -13.74 7.26
N VAL A 77 -7.31 -12.46 7.61
CA VAL A 77 -8.63 -12.02 8.08
C VAL A 77 -9.68 -12.09 6.96
N ILE A 78 -9.32 -11.69 5.73
CA ILE A 78 -10.22 -11.73 4.57
C ILE A 78 -10.55 -13.19 4.16
N GLU A 79 -9.62 -14.13 4.32
CA GLU A 79 -9.83 -15.55 3.96
C GLU A 79 -10.74 -16.30 4.95
N THR A 80 -10.97 -15.76 6.16
CA THR A 80 -11.75 -16.45 7.20
C THR A 80 -13.28 -16.30 7.10
N VAL A 81 -13.81 -15.81 5.98
CA VAL A 81 -15.26 -15.68 5.68
C VAL A 81 -15.75 -16.66 4.63
#